data_AF-A0A0P9WIW0-F1
#
_entry.id   AF-A0A0P9WIW0-F1
#
_cell.length_a   1.000
_cell.length_b   1.000
_cell.length_c   1.000
_cell.angle_alpha   90.00
_cell.angle_beta   90.00
_cell.angle_gamma   90.00
#
_symmetry.space_group_name_H-M   'P 1'
#
loop_
_entity.id
_entity.type
_entity.pdbx_description
1 polymer ?
#
loop_
_entity_poly.entity_id
_entity_poly.type
_entity_poly.pdbx_seq_one_letter_code
_entity_poly.pdbx_strand_id
1 'polypeptide(L)' 'MFSDPIGLRAAGNQQRFLLQTYLRDTGEIMTEIDVPFFFEGRHWGNLRIGFDAALLLGK' A
#
# COMPACT_ATOMS: atom_id res chain seq x y z
N MET A 1 1.70 -14.95 8.57
CA MET A 1 0.83 -14.46 7.48
C MET A 1 0.70 -12.96 7.69
N PHE A 2 1.05 -12.12 6.72
CA PHE A 2 1.17 -10.64 6.82
C PHE A 2 2.39 -10.07 7.57
N SER A 3 3.47 -10.84 7.64
CA SER A 3 4.73 -10.43 8.28
C SER A 3 5.79 -10.01 7.26
N ASP A 4 5.42 -9.92 5.99
CA ASP A 4 6.35 -9.53 4.94
C ASP A 4 6.68 -8.03 5.05
N PRO A 5 7.89 -7.61 4.63
CA PRO A 5 8.33 -6.23 4.79
C PRO A 5 7.43 -5.20 4.08
N ILE A 6 6.79 -5.58 2.97
CA ILE A 6 5.91 -4.71 2.18
C ILE A 6 4.61 -4.46 2.93
N GLY A 7 3.97 -5.53 3.42
CA GLY A 7 2.77 -5.47 4.23
C GLY A 7 2.97 -4.74 5.55
N LEU A 8 4.10 -4.95 6.24
CA LEU A 8 4.42 -4.25 7.49
C LEU A 8 4.65 -2.75 7.26
N ARG A 9 5.32 -2.38 6.17
CA ARG A 9 5.50 -0.97 5.77
C ARG A 9 4.15 -0.32 5.47
N ALA A 10 3.28 -0.98 4.71
CA ALA A 10 1.93 -0.49 4.42
C ALA A 10 1.13 -0.32 5.72
N ALA A 11 1.10 -1.34 6.58
CA ALA A 11 0.34 -1.32 7.82
C ALA A 11 0.79 -0.19 8.78
N GLY A 12 2.09 0.03 8.89
CA GLY A 12 2.70 1.03 9.76
C GLY A 12 2.77 2.46 9.20
N ASN A 13 2.36 2.68 7.95
CA ASN A 13 2.43 4.01 7.35
C ASN A 13 1.52 5.01 8.09
N GLN A 14 2.09 6.15 8.48
CA GLN A 14 1.36 7.30 9.04
C GLN A 14 1.55 8.58 8.22
N GLN A 15 2.27 8.50 7.08
CA GLN A 15 2.37 9.59 6.12
C GLN A 15 1.08 9.70 5.31
N ARG A 16 0.88 10.84 4.64
CA ARG A 16 -0.35 11.13 3.85
C ARG A 16 -0.73 9.99 2.90
N PHE A 17 0.25 9.37 2.26
CA PHE A 17 0.10 8.14 1.51
C PHE A 17 1.46 7.42 1.40
N LEU A 18 1.42 6.14 1.11
CA LEU A 18 2.54 5.33 0.63
C LEU A 18 2.18 4.82 -0.76
N LEU A 19 3.06 5.00 -1.73
CA LEU A 19 2.95 4.39 -3.07
C LEU A 19 4.09 3.39 -3.21
N GLN A 20 3.77 2.15 -3.56
CA GLN A 20 4.77 1.10 -3.75
C GLN A 20 4.43 0.19 -4.91
N THR A 21 5.47 -0.19 -5.64
CA THR A 21 5.43 -1.18 -6.73
C THR A 21 6.39 -2.30 -6.40
N TYR A 22 5.92 -3.54 -6.40
CA TYR A 22 6.72 -4.70 -6.02
C TYR A 22 6.29 -5.96 -6.78
N LEU A 23 7.19 -6.95 -6.85
CA LEU A 23 6.91 -8.27 -7.41
C LEU A 23 6.27 -9.15 -6.34
N ARG A 24 5.11 -9.73 -6.64
CA ARG A 24 4.46 -10.72 -5.76
C ARG A 24 5.07 -12.10 -5.96
N ASP A 25 4.80 -12.98 -5.01
CA ASP A 25 5.16 -14.41 -5.09
C ASP A 25 4.56 -15.10 -6.33
N THR A 26 3.47 -14.56 -6.89
CA THR A 26 2.84 -15.03 -8.14
C THR A 26 3.60 -14.63 -9.40
N GLY A 27 4.60 -13.75 -9.29
CA GLY A 27 5.29 -13.12 -10.43
C GLY A 27 4.56 -11.90 -11.00
N GLU A 28 3.41 -11.52 -10.43
CA GLU A 28 2.69 -10.30 -10.82
C GLU A 28 3.37 -9.07 -10.24
N ILE A 29 3.52 -8.02 -11.06
CA ILE A 29 3.90 -6.69 -10.59
C ILE A 29 2.65 -6.02 -10.02
N MET A 30 2.67 -5.74 -8.72
CA MET A 30 1.60 -5.03 -8.04
C MET A 30 2.03 -3.60 -7.76
N THR A 31 1.15 -2.65 -8.09
CA THR A 31 1.27 -1.27 -7.62
C THR A 31 0.09 -0.98 -6.72
N GLU A 32 0.35 -0.39 -5.56
CA GLU A 32 -0.68 -0.01 -4.61
C GLU A 32 -0.41 1.36 -3.99
N ILE A 33 -1.50 2.03 -3.60
CA ILE A 33 -1.49 3.21 -2.76
C ILE A 33 -2.13 2.86 -1.41
N ASP A 34 -1.44 3.21 -0.33
CA ASP A 34 -1.88 2.97 1.03
C ASP A 34 -2.07 4.31 1.75
N VAL A 35 -3.23 4.48 2.40
CA VAL A 35 -3.57 5.69 3.16
C VAL A 35 -3.90 5.35 4.61
N PRO A 36 -3.41 6.12 5.60
CA PRO A 36 -3.57 5.76 6.99
C PRO A 36 -5.02 5.90 7.44
N PHE A 37 -5.52 4.89 8.13
CA PHE A 37 -6.87 4.86 8.69
C PHE A 37 -6.81 5.10 10.20
N PHE A 38 -7.51 6.15 10.63
CA PHE A 38 -7.63 6.51 12.04
C PHE A 38 -9.10 6.43 12.46
N PHE A 39 -9.33 5.84 13.63
CA PHE A 39 -10.63 5.84 14.29
C PHE A 39 -10.44 6.34 15.73
N GLU A 40 -11.19 7.37 16.10
CA GLU A 40 -11.08 8.05 17.41
C GLU A 40 -9.64 8.47 17.77
N GLY A 41 -8.89 8.98 16.79
CA GLY A 41 -7.51 9.43 16.99
C GLY A 41 -6.47 8.31 17.10
N ARG A 42 -6.87 7.04 17.09
CA ARG A 42 -5.96 5.88 17.07
C ARG A 42 -5.68 5.44 15.65
N HIS A 43 -4.41 5.14 15.34
CA HIS A 43 -4.02 4.50 14.08
C HIS A 43 -4.42 3.02 14.10
N TRP A 44 -5.24 2.59 13.14
CA TRP A 44 -5.72 1.21 13.02
C TRP A 44 -5.01 0.44 11.90
N GLY A 45 -4.19 1.13 11.09
CA GLY A 45 -3.53 0.56 9.92
C GLY A 45 -3.75 1.45 8.70
N ASN A 46 -3.75 0.84 7.51
CA ASN A 46 -3.91 1.56 6.25
C ASN A 46 -4.99 0.90 5.38
N LEU A 47 -5.74 1.72 4.64
CA LEU A 47 -6.54 1.27 3.51
C LEU A 47 -5.61 1.13 2.31
N ARG A 48 -5.61 -0.05 1.68
CA ARG A 48 -4.69 -0.41 0.59
C ARG A 48 -5.47 -0.60 -0.71
N ILE A 49 -5.04 0.05 -1.78
CA ILE A 49 -5.72 0.00 -3.08
C ILE A 49 -4.70 -0.35 -4.14
N GLY A 50 -4.84 -1.55 -4.73
CA GLY A 50 -4.06 -1.97 -5.90
C GLY A 50 -4.62 -1.39 -7.19
N PHE A 51 -3.75 -0.99 -8.12
CA PHE A 51 -4.12 -0.47 -9.43
C PHE A 51 -3.04 -0.73 -10.49
N ASP A 52 -3.40 -0.57 -11.76
CA ASP A 52 -2.46 -0.68 -12.88
C ASP A 52 -1.55 0.58 -12.94
N ALA A 53 -0.24 0.37 -12.85
CA ALA A 53 0.76 1.42 -12.92
C ALA A 53 0.68 2.25 -14.22
N ALA A 54 0.12 1.69 -15.31
CA ALA A 54 -0.07 2.41 -16.56
C ALA A 54 -0.94 3.68 -16.38
N LEU A 55 -1.84 3.70 -15.39
CA LEU A 55 -2.67 4.86 -15.06
C LEU A 55 -1.86 6.08 -14.60
N LEU A 56 -0.60 5.89 -14.16
CA LEU A 56 0.27 6.97 -13.71
C LEU A 56 1.08 7.61 -14.84
N LEU A 57 1.17 6.97 -16.00
CA LEU A 57 2.08 7.41 -17.07
C LEU A 57 1.57 8.63 -17.85
N GLY A 58 0.37 9.14 -17.54
CA GLY A 58 -0.28 10.18 -18.31
C GLY A 58 -0.66 9.68 -19.72
N LYS A 59 -1.68 10.30 -20.32
CA LYS A 59 -1.88 10.18 -21.77
C LYS A 59 -1.15 11.31 -22.47
#